data_AF-A0AAU8DRX8-F1
#
_entry.id   AF-A0AAU8DRX8-F1
#
_cell.length_a   1.000
_cell.length_b   1.000
_cell.length_c   1.000
_cell.angle_alpha   90.00
_cell.angle_beta   90.00
_cell.angle_gamma   90.00
#
_symmetry.space_group_name_H-M   'P 1'
#
loop_
_entity.id
_entity.type
_entity.pdbx_description
1 polymer ?
#
loop_
_entity_poly.entity_id
_entity_poly.type
_entity_poly.pdbx_seq_one_letter_code
_entity_poly.pdbx_strand_id
1 'polypeptide(L)'
;MLDTFTVGDQQRLADGESVIIGRGLAPFVAYTRATYEQRGLRRRIGQELATVNRDLALARAKVVDDADYERMISVSGGPMEMQK
;
A
#
# COMPACT_ATOMS: atom_id res chain seq x y z
N MET A 1 -16.71 37.45 12.42
CA MET A 1 -17.68 36.42 12.00
C MET A 1 -16.84 35.30 11.41
N LEU A 2 -16.86 34.11 12.00
CA LEU A 2 -16.02 32.98 11.58
C LEU A 2 -16.61 32.37 10.32
N ASP A 3 -16.05 32.72 9.15
CA ASP A 3 -16.23 32.03 7.87
C ASP A 3 -15.60 30.63 7.98
N THR A 4 -16.21 29.74 8.75
CA THR A 4 -15.74 28.37 8.92
C THR A 4 -16.45 27.49 7.89
N PHE A 5 -15.66 26.85 7.03
CA PHE A 5 -16.12 25.77 6.15
C PHE A 5 -16.93 24.77 6.98
N THR A 6 -18.18 24.53 6.60
CA THR A 6 -19.06 23.62 7.34
C THR A 6 -18.61 22.18 7.13
N VAL A 7 -19.06 21.27 8.00
CA VAL A 7 -18.85 19.82 7.80
C VAL A 7 -19.43 19.37 6.45
N GLY A 8 -20.53 19.97 6.02
CA GLY A 8 -21.14 19.70 4.71
C GLY A 8 -20.25 20.14 3.54
N ASP A 9 -19.54 21.26 3.68
CA ASP A 9 -18.61 21.73 2.65
C ASP A 9 -17.36 20.83 2.56
N GLN A 10 -16.90 20.30 3.69
CA GLN A 10 -15.81 19.32 3.73
C GLN A 10 -16.18 18.00 3.04
N GLN A 11 -17.45 17.58 3.15
CA GLN A 11 -17.95 16.37 2.48
C GLN A 11 -18.12 16.52 0.96
N ARG A 12 -18.05 17.74 0.43
CA ARG A 12 -18.14 18.02 -1.01
C ARG A 12 -16.78 18.12 -1.69
N LEU A 13 -15.68 18.04 -0.95
CA LEU A 13 -14.33 18.09 -1.50
C LEU A 13 -14.11 16.90 -2.44
N ALA A 14 -13.62 17.19 -3.64
CA ALA A 14 -13.21 16.17 -4.59
C ALA A 14 -11.83 15.58 -4.21
N ASP A 15 -11.47 14.45 -4.83
CA ASP A 15 -10.16 13.85 -4.64
C ASP A 15 -9.04 14.84 -4.97
N GLY A 16 -8.11 15.04 -4.03
CA GLY A 16 -7.01 15.99 -4.16
C GLY A 16 -7.34 17.41 -3.69
N GLU A 17 -8.58 17.72 -3.33
CA GLU A 17 -8.93 19.00 -2.70
C GLU A 17 -8.74 18.95 -1.18
N SER A 18 -8.32 20.07 -0.60
CA SER A 18 -8.11 20.22 0.83
C SER A 18 -8.46 21.64 1.27
N VAL A 19 -9.02 21.81 2.47
CA VAL A 19 -9.29 23.14 3.03
C VAL A 19 -8.11 23.55 3.91
N ILE A 20 -7.52 24.71 3.62
CA ILE A 20 -6.44 25.29 4.42
C ILE A 20 -7.01 26.37 5.34
N ILE A 21 -6.79 26.21 6.64
CA ILE A 21 -7.13 27.20 7.66
C ILE A 21 -5.84 27.66 8.33
N GLY A 22 -5.42 28.89 8.01
CA GLY A 22 -4.21 29.51 8.54
C GLY A 22 -4.52 30.69 9.45
N ARG A 23 -3.68 30.94 10.45
CA ARG A 23 -3.86 32.09 11.36
C ARG A 23 -3.69 33.41 10.57
N GLY A 24 -4.74 34.24 10.56
CA GLY A 24 -4.73 35.52 9.83
C GLY A 24 -5.03 35.42 8.34
N LEU A 25 -5.42 34.23 7.85
CA LEU A 25 -5.85 34.02 6.47
C LEU A 25 -7.33 33.61 6.44
N ALA A 26 -8.04 34.05 5.41
CA ALA A 26 -9.35 33.50 5.10
C ALA A 26 -9.20 32.03 4.66
N PRO A 27 -10.09 31.12 5.07
CA PRO A 27 -10.05 29.74 4.59
C PRO A 27 -10.14 29.67 3.07
N PHE A 28 -9.37 28.78 2.47
CA PHE A 28 -9.38 28.56 1.03
C PHE A 28 -9.23 27.08 0.70
N VAL A 29 -9.68 26.70 -0.49
CA VAL A 29 -9.52 25.36 -1.03
C VAL A 29 -8.20 25.28 -1.80
N ALA A 30 -7.33 24.39 -1.36
CA ALA A 30 -6.10 24.04 -2.05
C ALA A 30 -6.33 22.77 -2.87
N TYR A 31 -5.92 22.83 -4.14
CA TYR A 31 -5.94 21.68 -5.05
C TYR A 31 -4.56 21.04 -5.12
N THR A 32 -4.49 19.76 -4.78
CA THR A 32 -3.33 18.90 -5.01
C THR A 32 -3.61 18.05 -6.23
N ARG A 33 -2.79 18.22 -7.27
CA ARG A 33 -2.88 17.38 -8.48
C ARG A 33 -2.76 15.93 -8.10
N ALA A 34 -3.74 15.14 -8.50
CA ALA A 34 -3.69 13.73 -8.25
C ALA A 34 -2.56 13.05 -9.05
N THR A 35 -2.05 11.94 -8.52
CA THR A 35 -0.96 11.17 -9.10
C THR A 35 -1.25 10.70 -10.54
N TYR A 36 -2.51 10.49 -10.90
CA TYR A 36 -2.94 10.13 -12.26
C TYR A 36 -2.86 11.27 -13.27
N GLU A 37 -2.88 12.52 -12.82
CA GLU A 37 -2.78 13.72 -13.68
C GLU A 37 -1.33 14.03 -14.07
N GLN A 38 -0.37 13.47 -13.34
CA GLN A 38 1.05 13.65 -13.58
C GLN A 38 1.63 12.39 -14.24
N ARG A 39 1.70 12.37 -15.57
CA ARG A 39 2.18 11.20 -16.35
C ARG A 39 3.51 10.60 -15.84
N GLY A 40 4.46 11.45 -15.46
CA GLY A 40 5.75 11.01 -14.92
C GLY A 40 5.61 10.31 -13.57
N LEU A 41 4.83 10.88 -12.66
CA LEU A 41 4.57 10.32 -11.34
C LEU A 41 3.75 9.03 -11.43
N ARG A 42 2.72 8.99 -12.28
CA ARG A 42 1.95 7.78 -12.58
C ARG A 42 2.84 6.65 -13.08
N ARG A 43 3.77 6.93 -14.01
CA ARG A 43 4.71 5.93 -14.53
C ARG A 43 5.62 5.39 -13.42
N ARG A 44 6.14 6.28 -12.56
CA ARG A 44 7.00 5.89 -11.44
C ARG A 44 6.27 4.98 -10.44
N ILE A 45 5.04 5.36 -10.04
CA ILE A 45 4.20 4.54 -9.16
C ILE A 45 3.88 3.19 -9.79
N GLY A 46 3.55 3.16 -11.08
CA GLY A 46 3.30 1.91 -11.79
C GLY A 46 4.53 0.97 -11.83
N GLN A 47 5.73 1.53 -12.01
CA GLN A 47 6.98 0.76 -11.94
C GLN A 47 7.22 0.20 -10.55
N GLU A 48 7.01 1.00 -9.51
CA GLU A 48 7.18 0.57 -8.12
C GLU A 48 6.20 -0.54 -7.73
N LEU A 49 4.92 -0.41 -8.12
CA LEU A 49 3.92 -1.46 -7.94
C LEU A 49 4.31 -2.76 -8.65
N ALA A 50 4.87 -2.68 -9.86
CA ALA A 50 5.32 -3.87 -10.58
C ALA A 50 6.47 -4.58 -9.86
N THR A 51 7.39 -3.83 -9.25
CA THR A 51 8.47 -4.39 -8.43
C THR A 51 7.90 -5.07 -7.19
N VAL A 52 7.06 -4.37 -6.40
CA VAL A 52 6.46 -4.93 -5.18
C VAL A 52 5.67 -6.20 -5.47
N ASN A 53 4.88 -6.22 -6.55
CA ASN A 53 4.11 -7.40 -6.94
C ASN A 53 5.01 -8.59 -7.33
N ARG A 54 6.15 -8.32 -7.99
CA ARG A 54 7.12 -9.35 -8.33
C ARG A 54 7.75 -9.93 -7.07
N ASP A 55 8.19 -9.07 -6.16
CA ASP A 55 8.83 -9.49 -4.91
C ASP A 55 7.85 -10.29 -4.04
N LEU A 56 6.59 -9.87 -3.99
CA LEU A 56 5.52 -10.61 -3.31
C LEU A 56 5.28 -11.98 -3.94
N ALA A 57 5.28 -12.08 -5.28
CA ALA A 57 5.12 -13.35 -5.97
C ALA A 57 6.28 -14.32 -5.70
N LEU A 58 7.52 -13.81 -5.70
CA LEU A 58 8.71 -14.58 -5.35
C LEU A 58 8.69 -15.04 -3.89
N ALA A 59 8.32 -14.16 -2.96
CA ALA A 59 8.19 -14.51 -1.55
C ALA A 59 7.14 -15.60 -1.32
N ARG A 60 5.99 -15.52 -2.01
CA ARG A 60 4.95 -16.57 -1.96
C ARG A 60 5.44 -17.89 -2.54
N ALA A 61 6.15 -17.87 -3.66
CA ALA A 61 6.71 -19.08 -4.26
C ALA A 61 7.71 -19.77 -3.32
N LYS A 62 8.56 -18.98 -2.64
CA LYS A 62 9.50 -19.51 -1.65
C LYS A 62 8.81 -20.16 -0.45
N VAL A 63 7.75 -19.54 0.08
CA VAL A 63 6.98 -20.11 1.19
C VAL A 63 6.33 -21.44 0.79
N VAL A 64 5.86 -21.57 -0.46
CA VAL A 64 5.31 -22.83 -0.98
C VAL A 64 6.40 -23.90 -1.07
N ASP A 65 7.59 -23.55 -1.59
CA ASP A 65 8.73 -24.46 -1.70
C ASP A 65 9.20 -24.97 -0.32
N ASP A 66 9.33 -24.08 0.66
CA ASP A 66 9.68 -24.42 2.05
C ASP A 66 8.62 -25.37 2.67
N ALA A 67 7.33 -25.12 2.43
CA ALA A 67 6.25 -25.96 2.93
C ALA A 67 6.23 -27.36 2.30
N ASP A 68 6.55 -27.47 1.00
CA ASP A 68 6.64 -28.75 0.30
C ASP A 68 7.86 -29.56 0.77
N TYR A 69 8.98 -28.91 1.11
CA TYR A 69 10.14 -29.55 1.72
C TYR A 69 9.84 -30.14 3.10
N GLU A 70 9.16 -29.39 3.97
CA GLU A 70 8.72 -29.89 5.29
C GLU A 70 7.74 -31.08 5.15
N ARG A 71 6.90 -31.06 4.10
CA ARG A 71 6.00 -32.17 3.77
C ARG A 71 6.75 -33.41 3.27
N MET A 72 7.82 -33.26 2.49
CA MET A 72 8.67 -34.39 2.08
C MET A 72 9.42 -35.03 3.27
N ILE A 73 9.91 -34.22 4.21
CA ILE A 73 10.59 -34.74 5.42
C ILE A 73 9.62 -35.55 6.29
N SER A 74 8.39 -35.08 6.46
CA SER A 74 7.38 -35.77 7.27
C SER A 74 6.88 -37.08 6.65
N VAL A 75 6.93 -37.24 5.32
CA VAL A 75 6.49 -38.46 4.62
C VAL A 75 7.60 -39.53 4.49
N SER A 76 8.88 -39.14 4.52
CA SER A 76 10.02 -40.04 4.28
C SER A 76 10.60 -40.74 5.52
N GLY A 77 9.98 -40.57 6.70
CA GLY A 77 10.36 -41.27 7.92
C GLY A 77 11.34 -40.46 8.78
N GLY A 78 10.91 -40.15 10.00
CA GLY A 78 11.76 -39.53 11.01
C GLY A 78 13.01 -40.37 11.33
N PRO A 79 14.02 -39.78 11.99
CA PRO A 79 15.30 -40.41 12.21
C PRO A 79 15.13 -41.78 12.89
N MET A 80 15.71 -42.83 12.29
CA MET A 80 15.86 -44.14 12.90
C MET A 80 16.52 -43.96 14.27
N GLU A 81 15.75 -44.12 15.35
CA GLU A 81 16.32 -44.39 16.66
C GLU A 81 17.05 -45.74 16.57
N MET A 82 18.39 -45.68 16.52
CA MET A 82 19.22 -46.84 16.82
C MET A 82 19.05 -47.14 18.31
N GLN A 83 18.13 -48.06 18.63
CA GLN A 83 18.07 -48.67 19.95
C GLN A 83 19.38 -49.44 20.18
N LYS A 84 20.04 -49.12 21.30
CA LYS A 84 21.22 -49.80 21.82
C LYS A 84 20.88 -51.14 22.44
#